data_AF-A0AAU7NGP4-F1
#
_entry.id   AF-A0AAU7NGP4-F1
#
_cell.length_a   1.000
_cell.length_b   1.000
_cell.length_c   1.000
_cell.angle_alpha   90.00
_cell.angle_beta   90.00
_cell.angle_gamma   90.00
#
_symmetry.space_group_name_H-M   'P 1'
#
loop_
_entity.id
_entity.type
_entity.pdbx_description
1 polymer ?
#
loop_
_entity_poly.entity_id
_entity_poly.type
_entity_poly.pdbx_seq_one_letter_code
_entity_poly.pdbx_strand_id
1 'polypeptide(L)'
;MNTPVMSNDKKISVRDKILHTAHHLFYSTGFKATGVDTLIKEAKVTKVTFYRHFPGKSLLILAYLQYRHEIWINWFETTLRRHLDAGLTASDALSATLHEWFVSPEFHGCAFINASAEAKSEDIESEIKAICRDHKIETKNIIASLTKIADEHVVNEIMLLIDGAIIHAQMGMETDKVIAPLKRALAGCT
;
A
#
# COMPACT_ATOMS: atom_id res chain seq x y z
N MET A 1 10.74 -0.83 1.66
CA MET A 1 9.96 -0.44 2.83
C MET A 1 10.37 -1.37 3.94
N ASN A 2 11.47 -1.02 4.61
CA ASN A 2 11.82 -1.67 5.86
C ASN A 2 10.74 -1.29 6.87
N THR A 3 10.00 -2.29 7.34
CA THR A 3 9.33 -2.22 8.62
C THR A 3 10.36 -1.71 9.63
N PRO A 4 10.06 -0.68 10.44
CA PRO A 4 10.87 -0.44 11.62
C PRO A 4 10.85 -1.75 12.39
N VAL A 5 12.00 -2.40 12.54
CA VAL A 5 12.15 -3.49 13.50
C VAL A 5 12.04 -2.81 14.85
N MET A 6 10.81 -2.66 15.34
CA MET A 6 10.58 -2.42 16.75
C MET A 6 11.06 -3.68 17.46
N SER A 7 12.31 -3.63 17.89
CA SER A 7 12.90 -4.57 18.82
C SER A 7 12.11 -4.50 20.13
N ASN A 8 11.09 -5.34 20.22
CA ASN A 8 10.48 -5.74 21.47
C ASN A 8 10.33 -7.26 21.36
N ASP A 9 10.98 -8.00 22.27
CA ASP A 9 11.01 -9.47 22.33
C ASP A 9 9.64 -10.08 22.69
N LYS A 10 8.60 -9.69 21.96
CA LYS A 10 7.29 -10.31 21.99
C LYS A 10 7.31 -11.38 20.91
N LYS A 11 7.37 -12.64 21.33
CA LYS A 11 7.26 -13.81 20.44
C LYS A 11 6.06 -13.59 19.51
N ILE A 12 6.32 -13.37 18.22
CA ILE A 12 5.28 -13.10 17.22
C ILE A 12 4.24 -14.21 17.29
N SER A 13 2.96 -13.84 17.37
CA SER A 13 1.89 -14.83 17.49
C SER A 13 1.82 -15.68 16.23
N VAL A 14 1.31 -16.92 16.33
CA VAL A 14 1.14 -17.78 15.15
C VAL A 14 0.23 -17.12 14.11
N ARG A 15 -0.78 -16.37 14.57
CA ARG A 15 -1.67 -15.61 13.69
C ARG A 15 -0.90 -14.53 12.91
N ASP A 16 -0.07 -13.76 13.60
CA ASP A 16 0.72 -12.69 12.96
C ASP A 16 1.77 -13.26 12.01
N LYS A 17 2.36 -14.41 12.34
CA LYS A 17 3.25 -15.12 11.43
C LYS A 17 2.58 -15.49 10.11
N ILE A 18 1.34 -16.01 10.17
CA ILE A 18 0.55 -16.30 8.97
C ILE A 18 0.23 -15.01 8.21
N LEU A 19 -0.20 -13.96 8.90
CA LEU A 19 -0.52 -12.66 8.31
C LEU A 19 0.69 -12.01 7.62
N HIS A 20 1.86 -11.99 8.25
CA HIS A 20 3.08 -11.43 7.66
C HIS A 20 3.53 -12.22 6.43
N THR A 21 3.41 -13.56 6.48
CA THR A 21 3.69 -14.43 5.33
C THR A 21 2.73 -14.11 4.19
N ALA A 22 1.44 -13.99 4.48
CA ALA A 22 0.41 -13.63 3.50
C ALA A 22 0.65 -12.25 2.91
N HIS A 23 1.01 -11.26 3.74
CA HIS A 23 1.34 -9.91 3.30
C HIS A 23 2.48 -9.92 2.27
N HIS A 24 3.57 -10.65 2.55
CA HIS A 24 4.68 -10.77 1.62
C HIS A 24 4.26 -11.44 0.30
N LEU A 25 3.59 -12.59 0.36
CA LEU A 25 3.24 -13.36 -0.83
C LEU A 25 2.12 -12.70 -1.65
N PHE A 26 1.07 -12.21 -1.01
CA PHE A 26 -0.03 -11.53 -1.69
C PHE A 26 0.42 -10.21 -2.33
N TYR A 27 1.31 -9.46 -1.70
CA TYR A 27 1.79 -8.21 -2.28
C TYR A 27 2.73 -8.43 -3.46
N SER A 28 3.61 -9.43 -3.39
CA SER A 28 4.59 -9.71 -4.45
C SER A 28 4.00 -10.51 -5.63
N THR A 29 3.11 -11.45 -5.35
CA THR A 29 2.66 -12.46 -6.33
C THR A 29 1.17 -12.35 -6.67
N GLY A 30 0.40 -11.56 -5.92
CA GLY A 30 -1.05 -11.50 -6.00
C GLY A 30 -1.73 -12.59 -5.17
N PHE A 31 -2.90 -12.27 -4.62
CA PHE A 31 -3.59 -13.23 -3.76
C PHE A 31 -4.20 -14.38 -4.55
N LYS A 32 -4.59 -14.22 -5.82
CA LYS A 32 -5.11 -15.35 -6.62
C LYS A 32 -4.06 -16.41 -6.88
N ALA A 33 -2.87 -15.99 -7.30
CA ALA A 33 -1.76 -16.87 -7.60
C ALA A 33 -1.22 -17.59 -6.36
N THR A 34 -1.48 -17.05 -5.17
CA THR A 34 -0.99 -17.60 -3.90
C THR A 34 -1.99 -18.60 -3.31
N GLY A 35 -1.70 -19.90 -3.39
CA GLY A 35 -2.50 -20.97 -2.80
C GLY A 35 -2.39 -21.06 -1.27
N VAL A 36 -3.39 -21.67 -0.62
CA VAL A 36 -3.37 -21.92 0.84
C VAL A 36 -2.22 -22.83 1.25
N ASP A 37 -1.91 -23.85 0.45
CA ASP A 37 -0.79 -24.75 0.75
C ASP A 37 0.57 -24.04 0.72
N THR A 38 0.75 -23.08 -0.20
CA THR A 38 1.93 -22.20 -0.23
C THR A 38 2.02 -21.38 1.07
N LEU A 39 0.91 -20.78 1.51
CA LEU A 39 0.87 -20.01 2.75
C LEU A 39 1.21 -20.87 3.97
N ILE A 40 0.65 -22.08 4.07
CA ILE A 40 0.92 -23.02 5.15
C ILE A 40 2.40 -23.39 5.20
N LYS A 41 2.97 -23.72 4.04
CA LYS A 41 4.38 -24.10 3.89
C LYS A 41 5.32 -22.95 4.29
N GLU A 42 5.12 -21.77 3.71
CA GLU A 42 5.99 -20.61 3.96
C GLU A 42 5.84 -20.07 5.39
N ALA A 43 4.62 -20.09 5.94
CA ALA A 43 4.39 -19.75 7.34
C ALA A 43 4.90 -20.83 8.30
N LYS A 44 5.33 -22.00 7.82
CA LYS A 44 5.79 -23.15 8.60
C LYS A 44 4.80 -23.49 9.73
N VAL A 45 3.54 -23.67 9.38
CA VAL A 45 2.46 -24.10 10.28
C VAL A 45 1.78 -25.36 9.74
N THR A 46 0.99 -26.05 10.55
CA THR A 46 0.15 -27.14 10.06
C THR A 46 -1.15 -26.62 9.45
N LYS A 47 -1.79 -27.41 8.59
CA LYS A 47 -3.12 -27.09 8.04
C LYS A 47 -4.15 -26.79 9.13
N VAL A 48 -4.20 -27.62 10.17
CA VAL A 48 -5.09 -27.42 11.34
C VAL A 48 -4.80 -26.10 12.04
N THR A 49 -3.52 -25.76 12.22
CA THR A 49 -3.11 -24.49 12.84
C THR A 49 -3.52 -23.29 11.99
N PHE A 50 -3.33 -23.37 10.66
CA PHE A 50 -3.72 -22.32 9.75
C PHE A 50 -5.23 -22.02 9.85
N TYR A 51 -6.08 -23.04 9.66
CA TYR A 51 -7.52 -22.87 9.67
C TYR A 51 -8.09 -22.48 11.04
N ARG A 52 -7.39 -22.80 12.15
CA ARG A 52 -7.75 -22.30 13.49
C ARG A 52 -7.61 -20.78 13.59
N HIS A 53 -6.65 -20.17 12.90
CA HIS A 53 -6.41 -18.72 12.94
C HIS A 53 -7.09 -17.96 11.80
N PHE A 54 -7.18 -18.58 10.61
CA PHE A 54 -7.84 -18.03 9.44
C PHE A 54 -8.74 -19.12 8.83
N PRO A 55 -10.03 -19.16 9.18
CA PRO A 55 -10.99 -20.15 8.67
C PRO A 55 -11.25 -20.11 7.15
N GLY A 56 -10.52 -19.29 6.40
CA GLY A 56 -10.57 -19.22 4.95
C GLY A 56 -9.54 -18.21 4.43
N LYS A 57 -9.15 -18.37 3.16
CA LYS A 57 -8.22 -17.45 2.50
C LYS A 57 -8.82 -16.04 2.36
N SER A 58 -10.13 -15.94 2.14
CA SER A 58 -10.86 -14.67 2.04
C SER A 58 -10.68 -13.79 3.30
N LEU A 59 -10.79 -14.37 4.49
CA LEU A 59 -10.55 -13.64 5.75
C LEU A 59 -9.08 -13.21 5.90
N LEU A 60 -8.14 -14.02 5.41
CA LEU A 60 -6.73 -13.65 5.38
C LEU A 60 -6.43 -12.53 4.38
N ILE A 61 -7.13 -12.48 3.24
CA ILE A 61 -7.04 -11.37 2.27
C ILE A 61 -7.49 -10.06 2.92
N LEU A 62 -8.64 -10.04 3.60
CA LEU A 62 -9.13 -8.85 4.29
C LEU A 62 -8.15 -8.37 5.37
N ALA A 63 -7.65 -9.30 6.20
CA ALA A 63 -6.65 -8.98 7.22
C ALA A 63 -5.33 -8.47 6.62
N TYR A 64 -4.90 -9.02 5.48
CA TYR A 64 -3.75 -8.54 4.74
C TYR A 64 -3.94 -7.10 4.28
N LEU A 65 -5.08 -6.76 3.69
CA LEU A 65 -5.34 -5.41 3.17
C LEU A 65 -5.36 -4.37 4.29
N GLN A 66 -5.96 -4.71 5.44
CA GLN A 66 -5.94 -3.86 6.65
C GLN A 66 -4.51 -3.65 7.15
N TYR A 67 -3.74 -4.73 7.29
CA TYR A 67 -2.35 -4.65 7.74
C TYR A 67 -1.46 -3.84 6.77
N ARG A 68 -1.62 -4.05 5.46
CA ARG A 68 -0.90 -3.29 4.42
C ARG A 68 -1.26 -1.82 4.46
N HIS A 69 -2.53 -1.51 4.70
CA HIS A 69 -3.06 -0.15 4.80
C HIS A 69 -2.37 0.58 5.96
N GLU A 70 -2.39 0.00 7.16
CA GLU A 70 -1.79 0.60 8.36
C GLU A 70 -0.30 0.92 8.16
N ILE A 71 0.46 -0.04 7.63
CA ILE A 71 1.90 0.15 7.36
C ILE A 71 2.11 1.28 6.35
N TRP A 72 1.36 1.27 5.25
CA TRP A 72 1.57 2.23 4.17
C TRP A 72 1.18 3.63 4.60
N ILE A 73 0.01 3.80 5.23
CA ILE A 73 -0.49 5.10 5.68
C ILE A 73 0.46 5.74 6.68
N ASN A 74 0.89 4.98 7.70
CA ASN A 74 1.83 5.50 8.70
C ASN A 74 3.16 5.94 8.05
N TRP A 75 3.69 5.14 7.12
CA TRP A 75 4.90 5.50 6.39
C TRP A 75 4.70 6.73 5.50
N PHE A 76 3.59 6.78 4.75
CA PHE A 76 3.30 7.85 3.80
C PHE A 76 3.12 9.18 4.52
N GLU A 77 2.31 9.21 5.57
CA GLU A 77 2.08 10.42 6.38
C GLU A 77 3.38 10.90 7.02
N THR A 78 4.14 10.00 7.65
CA THR A 78 5.42 10.35 8.29
C THR A 78 6.43 10.91 7.29
N THR A 79 6.53 10.30 6.11
CA THR A 79 7.49 10.70 5.07
C THR A 79 7.08 12.02 4.42
N LEU A 80 5.81 12.18 4.08
CA LEU A 80 5.28 13.43 3.52
C LEU A 80 5.46 14.58 4.51
N ARG A 81 5.11 14.38 5.78
CA ARG A 81 5.30 15.37 6.84
C ARG A 81 6.78 15.75 7.00
N ARG A 82 7.69 14.77 7.03
CA ARG A 82 9.14 15.02 7.10
C ARG A 82 9.62 15.93 5.96
N HIS A 83 9.15 15.70 4.73
CA HIS A 83 9.51 16.53 3.58
C HIS A 83 8.95 17.94 3.69
N LEU A 84 7.69 18.09 4.12
CA LEU A 84 7.06 19.40 4.32
C LEU A 84 7.73 20.19 5.45
N ASP A 85 8.04 19.55 6.58
CA ASP A 85 8.75 20.16 7.72
C ASP A 85 10.17 20.61 7.34
N ALA A 86 10.78 19.98 6.32
CA ALA A 86 12.05 20.40 5.73
C ALA A 86 11.93 21.58 4.76
N GLY A 87 10.72 22.14 4.57
CA GLY A 87 10.46 23.35 3.78
C GLY A 87 10.20 23.10 2.29
N LEU A 88 9.97 21.85 1.88
CA LEU A 88 9.62 21.52 0.50
C LEU A 88 8.21 22.02 0.17
N THR A 89 7.99 22.42 -1.09
CA THR A 89 6.64 22.70 -1.59
C THR A 89 5.79 21.42 -1.58
N ALA A 90 4.46 21.53 -1.67
CA ALA A 90 3.59 20.36 -1.72
C ALA A 90 3.94 19.41 -2.88
N SER A 91 4.21 19.98 -4.08
CA SER A 91 4.63 19.21 -5.25
C SER A 91 5.97 18.50 -5.05
N ASP A 92 6.96 19.19 -4.46
CA ASP A 92 8.27 18.62 -4.14
C ASP A 92 8.16 17.50 -3.09
N ALA A 93 7.40 17.73 -2.02
CA ALA A 93 7.24 16.78 -0.93
C ALA A 93 6.50 15.50 -1.37
N LEU A 94 5.41 15.64 -2.15
CA LEU A 94 4.68 14.50 -2.70
C LEU A 94 5.53 13.69 -3.68
N SER A 95 6.21 14.37 -4.61
CA SER A 95 7.06 13.69 -5.60
C SER A 95 8.28 13.01 -4.96
N ALA A 96 8.91 13.63 -3.96
CA ALA A 96 10.00 13.02 -3.19
C ALA A 96 9.52 11.81 -2.37
N THR A 97 8.34 11.90 -1.73
CA THR A 97 7.73 10.78 -1.00
C THR A 97 7.49 9.59 -1.91
N LEU A 98 6.92 9.81 -3.10
CA LEU A 98 6.66 8.75 -4.06
C LEU A 98 7.94 8.20 -4.69
N HIS A 99 8.94 9.04 -4.94
CA HIS A 99 10.25 8.60 -5.39
C HIS A 99 10.86 7.59 -4.41
N GLU A 100 10.88 7.89 -3.10
CA GLU A 100 11.38 6.96 -2.07
C GLU A 100 10.67 5.61 -2.08
N TRP A 101 9.37 5.60 -2.39
CA TRP A 101 8.64 4.34 -2.55
C TRP A 101 9.01 3.60 -3.83
N PHE A 102 9.09 4.29 -4.96
CA PHE A 102 9.29 3.68 -6.28
C PHE A 102 10.68 3.04 -6.43
N VAL A 103 11.71 3.61 -5.79
CA VAL A 103 13.07 3.02 -5.80
C VAL A 103 13.24 1.89 -4.76
N SER A 104 12.23 1.63 -3.95
CA SER A 104 12.27 0.58 -2.93
C SER A 104 12.30 -0.81 -3.59
N PRO A 105 13.16 -1.74 -3.14
CA PRO A 105 13.22 -3.09 -3.72
C PRO A 105 11.94 -3.90 -3.49
N GLU A 106 11.11 -3.50 -2.51
CA GLU A 106 9.82 -4.09 -2.22
C GLU A 106 8.66 -3.44 -3.00
N PHE A 107 8.92 -2.53 -3.92
CA PHE A 107 7.89 -1.89 -4.73
C PHE A 107 7.26 -2.90 -5.71
N HIS A 108 5.97 -3.17 -5.51
CA HIS A 108 5.15 -4.01 -6.39
C HIS A 108 3.87 -3.26 -6.83
N GLY A 109 3.97 -1.93 -6.96
CA GLY A 109 2.81 -1.06 -7.20
C GLY A 109 1.92 -0.87 -5.97
N CYS A 110 0.73 -0.33 -6.18
CA CYS A 110 -0.26 -0.15 -5.11
C CYS A 110 -1.02 -1.45 -4.85
N ALA A 111 -0.89 -1.97 -3.62
CA ALA A 111 -1.59 -3.18 -3.18
C ALA A 111 -3.12 -3.11 -3.39
N PHE A 112 -3.73 -1.93 -3.26
CA PHE A 112 -5.17 -1.71 -3.36
C PHE A 112 -5.66 -1.62 -4.80
N ILE A 113 -4.84 -1.09 -5.72
CA ILE A 113 -5.13 -1.15 -7.16
C ILE A 113 -5.07 -2.60 -7.62
N ASN A 114 -4.00 -3.32 -7.27
CA ASN A 114 -3.84 -4.74 -7.59
C ASN A 114 -5.00 -5.58 -7.02
N ALA A 115 -5.33 -5.37 -5.73
CA ALA A 115 -6.42 -6.08 -5.09
C ALA A 115 -7.79 -5.80 -5.74
N SER A 116 -8.06 -4.55 -6.13
CA SER A 116 -9.29 -4.19 -6.84
C SER A 116 -9.42 -4.89 -8.19
N ALA A 117 -8.30 -5.09 -8.90
CA ALA A 117 -8.27 -5.83 -10.15
C ALA A 117 -8.50 -7.33 -9.95
N GLU A 118 -7.94 -7.90 -8.88
CA GLU A 118 -8.13 -9.31 -8.54
C GLU A 118 -9.53 -9.60 -7.95
N ALA A 119 -10.19 -8.65 -7.29
CA ALA A 119 -11.41 -8.91 -6.50
C ALA A 119 -12.60 -9.55 -7.26
N LYS A 120 -12.72 -9.36 -8.59
CA LYS A 120 -13.90 -9.77 -9.40
C LYS A 120 -14.31 -11.25 -9.34
N SER A 121 -13.43 -12.14 -8.91
CA SER A 121 -13.73 -13.58 -8.82
C SER A 121 -13.77 -14.10 -7.39
N GLU A 122 -13.80 -13.19 -6.41
CA GLU A 122 -13.91 -13.52 -4.99
C GLU A 122 -15.33 -13.23 -4.52
N ASP A 123 -15.91 -14.10 -3.71
CA ASP A 123 -17.24 -13.88 -3.12
C ASP A 123 -17.28 -12.63 -2.20
N ILE A 124 -16.10 -12.21 -1.72
CA ILE A 124 -15.88 -11.01 -0.88
C ILE A 124 -15.47 -9.77 -1.69
N GLU A 125 -15.83 -9.70 -2.98
CA GLU A 125 -15.46 -8.59 -3.88
C GLU A 125 -15.82 -7.22 -3.27
N SER A 126 -17.01 -7.13 -2.67
CA SER A 126 -17.55 -5.87 -2.16
C SER A 126 -16.74 -5.32 -0.98
N GLU A 127 -16.27 -6.21 -0.11
CA GLU A 127 -15.47 -5.93 1.08
C GLU A 127 -14.03 -5.57 0.70
N ILE A 128 -13.44 -6.28 -0.27
CA ILE A 128 -12.12 -5.92 -0.81
C ILE A 128 -12.17 -4.50 -1.40
N LYS A 129 -13.19 -4.23 -2.24
CA LYS A 129 -13.34 -2.91 -2.87
C LYS A 129 -13.65 -1.82 -1.86
N ALA A 130 -14.33 -2.12 -0.76
CA ALA A 130 -14.55 -1.16 0.33
C ALA A 130 -13.22 -0.73 0.95
N ILE A 131 -12.37 -1.69 1.38
CA ILE A 131 -11.06 -1.40 1.96
C ILE A 131 -10.19 -0.59 0.97
N CYS A 132 -10.24 -0.92 -0.32
CA CYS A 132 -9.48 -0.19 -1.34
C CYS A 132 -9.94 1.27 -1.48
N ARG A 133 -11.25 1.54 -1.44
CA ARG A 133 -11.79 2.91 -1.46
C ARG A 133 -11.41 3.66 -0.18
N ASP A 134 -11.55 3.03 0.98
CA ASP A 134 -11.24 3.65 2.27
C ASP A 134 -9.76 4.06 2.35
N HIS A 135 -8.85 3.20 1.87
CA HIS A 135 -7.43 3.53 1.77
C HIS A 135 -7.15 4.76 0.88
N LYS A 136 -7.84 4.88 -0.27
CA LYS A 136 -7.69 6.04 -1.15
C LYS A 136 -8.28 7.31 -0.53
N ILE A 137 -9.40 7.20 0.18
CA ILE A 137 -10.01 8.32 0.91
C ILE A 137 -9.06 8.81 2.01
N GLU A 138 -8.46 7.91 2.78
CA GLU A 138 -7.53 8.30 3.85
C GLU A 138 -6.25 8.93 3.29
N THR A 139 -5.70 8.37 2.21
CA THR A 139 -4.56 8.98 1.49
C THR A 139 -4.90 10.40 1.03
N LYS A 140 -6.08 10.58 0.42
CA LYS A 140 -6.59 11.91 0.00
C LYS A 140 -6.65 12.88 1.17
N ASN A 141 -7.21 12.45 2.31
CA ASN A 141 -7.36 13.28 3.50
C ASN A 141 -6.01 13.67 4.11
N ILE A 142 -5.03 12.76 4.14
CA ILE A 142 -3.67 13.03 4.60
C ILE A 142 -3.01 14.08 3.72
N ILE A 143 -3.11 13.94 2.39
CA ILE A 143 -2.57 14.92 1.45
C ILE A 143 -3.20 16.29 1.73
N ALA A 144 -4.53 16.40 1.72
CA ALA A 144 -5.23 17.65 1.96
C ALA A 144 -4.83 18.30 3.29
N SER A 145 -4.75 17.51 4.36
CA SER A 145 -4.42 17.98 5.70
C SER A 145 -2.98 18.50 5.80
N LEU A 146 -2.00 17.74 5.29
CA LEU A 146 -0.59 18.09 5.42
C LEU A 146 -0.16 19.21 4.46
N THR A 147 -0.68 19.22 3.22
CA THR A 147 -0.36 20.27 2.24
C THR A 147 -1.20 21.52 2.41
N LYS A 148 -2.26 21.48 3.23
CA LYS A 148 -3.24 22.55 3.46
C LYS A 148 -4.02 22.95 2.21
N ILE A 149 -4.12 22.07 1.21
CA ILE A 149 -4.94 22.28 0.02
C ILE A 149 -6.39 22.05 0.41
N ALA A 150 -7.19 23.12 0.39
CA ALA A 150 -8.60 23.08 0.81
C ALA A 150 -9.56 22.68 -0.33
N ASP A 151 -9.17 22.86 -1.59
CA ASP A 151 -10.02 22.53 -2.74
C ASP A 151 -10.00 21.02 -3.00
N GLU A 152 -11.14 20.37 -2.78
CA GLU A 152 -11.29 18.93 -3.00
C GLU A 152 -11.07 18.52 -4.46
N HIS A 153 -11.40 19.38 -5.44
CA HIS A 153 -11.16 19.08 -6.86
C HIS A 153 -9.66 18.95 -7.14
N VAL A 154 -8.85 19.85 -6.59
CA VAL A 154 -7.39 19.81 -6.69
C VAL A 154 -6.83 18.54 -6.06
N VAL A 155 -7.28 18.16 -4.87
CA VAL A 155 -6.78 16.93 -4.23
C VAL A 155 -7.20 15.68 -5.01
N ASN A 156 -8.39 15.66 -5.62
CA ASN A 156 -8.80 14.58 -6.52
C ASN A 156 -7.92 14.49 -7.77
N GLU A 157 -7.55 15.61 -8.38
CA GLU A 157 -6.60 15.65 -9.51
C GLU A 157 -5.22 15.12 -9.10
N ILE A 158 -4.72 15.52 -7.92
CA ILE A 158 -3.48 14.99 -7.34
C ILE A 158 -3.57 13.47 -7.21
N MET A 159 -4.67 12.94 -6.68
CA MET A 159 -4.85 11.48 -6.55
C MET A 159 -4.80 10.76 -7.91
N LEU A 160 -5.41 11.33 -8.96
CA LEU A 160 -5.33 10.78 -10.31
C LEU A 160 -3.90 10.78 -10.86
N LEU A 161 -3.15 11.88 -10.64
CA LEU A 161 -1.74 11.98 -11.03
C LEU A 161 -0.86 10.95 -10.30
N ILE A 162 -1.08 10.79 -8.99
CA ILE A 162 -0.38 9.80 -8.16
C ILE A 162 -0.68 8.39 -8.66
N ASP A 163 -1.94 8.06 -8.91
CA ASP A 163 -2.33 6.73 -9.41
C ASP A 163 -1.70 6.43 -10.78
N GLY A 164 -1.69 7.41 -11.69
CA GLY A 164 -1.00 7.28 -12.98
C GLY A 164 0.50 7.05 -12.83
N ALA A 165 1.16 7.79 -11.92
CA ALA A 165 2.58 7.62 -11.66
C ALA A 165 2.90 6.25 -11.06
N ILE A 166 2.07 5.75 -10.13
CA ILE A 166 2.21 4.41 -9.56
C ILE A 166 2.15 3.36 -10.67
N ILE A 167 1.19 3.47 -11.59
CA ILE A 167 1.04 2.53 -12.71
C ILE A 167 2.26 2.57 -13.63
N HIS A 168 2.74 3.75 -14.02
CA HIS A 168 3.94 3.87 -14.86
C HIS A 168 5.18 3.26 -14.19
N ALA A 169 5.39 3.51 -12.90
CA ALA A 169 6.46 2.87 -12.14
C ALA A 169 6.28 1.35 -12.08
N GLN A 170 5.05 0.87 -11.85
CA GLN A 170 4.72 -0.56 -11.82
C GLN A 170 4.94 -1.26 -13.18
N MET A 171 4.81 -0.54 -14.30
CA MET A 171 5.13 -1.04 -15.64
C MET A 171 6.64 -1.15 -15.91
N GLY A 172 7.49 -0.78 -14.95
CA GLY A 172 8.95 -0.84 -15.07
C GLY A 172 9.56 0.37 -15.77
N MET A 173 8.86 1.50 -15.84
CA MET A 173 9.47 2.74 -16.32
C MET A 173 10.50 3.26 -15.31
N GLU A 174 11.61 3.80 -15.81
CA GLU A 174 12.65 4.43 -14.99
C GLU A 174 12.06 5.49 -14.04
N THR A 175 12.35 5.37 -12.74
CA THR A 175 11.72 6.19 -11.69
C THR A 175 11.84 7.69 -11.96
N ASP A 176 13.01 8.19 -12.34
CA ASP A 176 13.22 9.61 -12.63
C ASP A 176 12.37 10.11 -13.80
N LYS A 177 12.13 9.26 -14.80
CA LYS A 177 11.27 9.58 -15.95
C LYS A 177 9.79 9.63 -15.60
N VAL A 178 9.39 9.01 -14.48
CA VAL A 178 8.02 9.08 -13.93
C VAL A 178 7.89 10.26 -12.95
N ILE A 179 8.86 10.44 -12.05
CA ILE A 179 8.82 11.45 -11.00
C ILE A 179 8.94 12.87 -11.57
N ALA A 180 9.80 13.11 -12.56
CA ALA A 180 9.96 14.44 -13.14
C ALA A 180 8.67 15.03 -13.74
N PRO A 181 7.90 14.32 -14.60
CA PRO A 181 6.62 14.83 -15.10
C PRO A 181 5.55 14.88 -14.00
N LEU A 182 5.51 13.93 -13.06
CA LEU A 182 4.60 13.97 -11.91
C LEU A 182 4.80 15.26 -11.11
N LYS A 183 6.05 15.57 -10.73
CA LYS A 183 6.38 16.80 -9.99
C LYS A 183 5.89 18.05 -10.70
N ARG A 184 6.12 18.16 -12.02
CA ARG A 184 5.65 19.31 -12.81
C ARG A 184 4.13 19.42 -12.84
N ALA A 185 3.43 18.29 -13.00
CA ALA A 185 1.97 18.27 -12.99
C ALA A 185 1.41 18.68 -11.63
N LEU A 186 1.98 18.15 -10.53
CA LEU A 186 1.61 18.53 -9.17
C LEU A 186 1.82 20.02 -8.92
N ALA A 187 2.94 20.59 -9.37
CA ALA A 187 3.21 22.03 -9.25
C ALA A 187 2.22 22.92 -10.03
N GLY A 188 1.50 22.36 -11.01
CA GLY A 188 0.40 23.05 -11.69
C GLY A 188 -0.93 23.01 -10.92
N CYS A 189 -1.07 22.08 -9.98
CA CYS A 189 -2.26 21.89 -9.14
C CYS A 189 -2.12 22.56 -7.76
N THR A 190 -0.91 22.61 -7.20
CA THR A 190 -0.60 23.09 -5.83
C THR A 190 0.00 24.47 -5.82
#